data_AF-A0A951HYR6-F1
#
_entry.id   AF-A0A951HYR6-F1
#
_cell.length_a   1.000
_cell.length_b   1.000
_cell.length_c   1.000
_cell.angle_alpha   90.00
_cell.angle_beta   90.00
_cell.angle_gamma   90.00
#
_symmetry.space_group_name_H-M   'P 1'
#
loop_
_entity.id
_entity.type
_entity.pdbx_description
1 polymer ?
#
loop_
_entity_poly.entity_id
_entity_poly.type
_entity_poly.pdbx_seq_one_letter_code
_entity_poly.pdbx_strand_id
1 'polypeptide(L)' 'MIPFVDLKAQYQSIKTEVDAAIQRVLDNTSFILGREVEAFEEAFAEYVGAKFCVGVSNGTAAV' A
#
# COMPACT_ATOMS: atom_id res chain seq x y z
N MET A 1 -17.17 -24.24 1.52
CA MET A 1 -17.40 -23.25 0.45
C MET A 1 -16.02 -22.79 -0.02
N ILE A 2 -15.73 -22.83 -1.32
CA ILE A 2 -14.45 -22.37 -1.86
C ILE A 2 -14.61 -20.89 -2.24
N PRO A 3 -13.82 -19.96 -1.66
CA PRO A 3 -13.89 -18.55 -2.02
C PRO A 3 -13.31 -18.30 -3.43
N PHE A 4 -13.91 -17.39 -4.19
CA PHE A 4 -13.42 -16.99 -5.52
C PHE A 4 -12.06 -16.28 -5.44
N VAL A 5 -11.86 -15.45 -4.40
CA VAL A 5 -10.57 -14.85 -4.04
C VAL A 5 -10.43 -14.93 -2.52
N ASP A 6 -9.35 -15.55 -2.03
CA ASP A 6 -9.10 -15.72 -0.60
C ASP A 6 -8.14 -14.65 -0.06
N LEU A 7 -8.67 -13.45 0.18
CA LEU A 7 -7.91 -12.35 0.79
C LEU A 7 -7.52 -12.65 2.24
N LYS A 8 -8.23 -13.55 2.92
CA LYS A 8 -7.90 -13.93 4.30
C LYS A 8 -6.60 -14.73 4.31
N ALA A 9 -6.46 -15.72 3.43
CA ALA A 9 -5.23 -16.48 3.29
C ALA A 9 -4.05 -15.57 2.90
N GLN A 10 -4.27 -14.66 1.94
CA GLN A 10 -3.24 -13.69 1.52
C GLN A 10 -2.81 -12.77 2.67
N TYR A 11 -3.76 -12.19 3.40
CA TYR A 11 -3.41 -11.33 4.55
C TYR A 11 -2.65 -12.12 5.62
N GLN A 12 -3.06 -13.36 5.91
CA GLN A 12 -2.37 -14.20 6.89
C GLN A 12 -0.91 -14.47 6.50
N SER A 13 -0.58 -14.60 5.21
CA SER A 13 0.80 -14.84 4.77
C SER A 13 1.72 -13.64 4.95
N ILE A 14 1.19 -12.41 5.02
CA ILE A 14 1.96 -11.17 5.17
C ILE A 14 1.58 -10.37 6.43
N LYS A 15 0.85 -11.00 7.36
CA LYS A 15 0.20 -10.33 8.49
C LYS A 15 1.17 -9.52 9.35
N THR A 16 2.31 -10.11 9.68
CA THR A 16 3.33 -9.47 10.53
C THR A 16 3.85 -8.17 9.92
N GLU A 17 4.08 -8.15 8.61
CA GLU A 17 4.61 -6.99 7.89
C GLU A 17 3.56 -5.88 7.79
N VAL A 18 2.32 -6.26 7.45
CA VAL A 18 1.18 -5.34 7.35
C VAL A 18 0.86 -4.71 8.71
N ASP A 19 0.79 -5.51 9.78
CA ASP A 19 0.47 -5.02 11.12
C ASP A 19 1.56 -4.07 11.64
N ALA A 20 2.83 -4.36 11.36
CA ALA A 20 3.94 -3.47 11.69
C ALA A 20 3.86 -2.14 10.93
N ALA A 21 3.50 -2.16 9.64
CA ALA A 21 3.33 -0.94 8.84
C ALA A 21 2.16 -0.09 9.35
N ILE A 22 1.03 -0.72 9.67
CA ILE A 22 -0.12 -0.03 10.27
C ILE A 22 0.29 0.63 11.59
N GLN A 23 1.02 -0.08 12.46
CA GLN A 23 1.45 0.52 13.73
C GLN A 23 2.37 1.72 13.55
N ARG A 24 3.33 1.67 12.61
CA ARG A 24 4.18 2.83 12.32
C ARG A 24 3.38 4.07 11.93
N VAL A 25 2.30 3.91 11.17
CA VAL A 25 1.44 5.04 10.78
C VAL A 25 0.69 5.59 11.99
N LEU A 26 0.16 4.71 12.84
CA LEU A 26 -0.55 5.09 14.06
C LEU A 26 0.36 5.82 15.05
N ASP A 27 1.55 5.28 15.31
CA ASP A 27 2.54 5.87 16.23
C ASP A 27 2.97 7.27 15.78
N ASN A 28 3.09 7.50 14.48
CA ASN A 28 3.52 8.77 13.91
C ASN A 28 2.36 9.72 13.55
N THR A 29 1.09 9.29 13.72
CA THR A 29 -0.12 10.07 13.37
C THR A 29 -0.07 10.60 11.91
N SER A 30 0.60 9.88 11.01
CA SER A 30 0.90 10.35 9.65
C SER A 30 -0.10 9.79 8.63
N PHE A 31 -1.36 10.25 8.72
CA PHE A 31 -2.47 9.63 7.97
C PHE A 31 -2.64 10.12 6.54
N ILE A 32 -2.08 11.29 6.20
CA ILE A 32 -2.25 11.94 4.90
C ILE A 32 -0.88 12.36 4.40
N LEU A 33 -0.53 11.94 3.18
CA LEU A 33 0.73 12.29 2.51
C LEU A 33 1.98 12.03 3.37
N GLY A 34 1.96 10.92 4.11
CA GLY A 34 3.06 10.49 4.97
C GLY A 34 4.16 9.73 4.22
N ARG A 35 5.24 9.40 4.94
CA ARG A 35 6.41 8.67 4.41
C ARG A 35 6.06 7.37 3.69
N GLU A 36 5.07 6.64 4.17
CA GLU A 36 4.66 5.36 3.56
C GLU A 36 4.08 5.57 2.14
N VAL A 37 3.50 6.75 1.84
CA VAL A 37 3.00 7.11 0.49
C VAL A 37 4.18 7.42 -0.44
N GLU A 38 5.12 8.24 0.01
CA GLU A 38 6.33 8.60 -0.76
C GLU A 38 7.16 7.36 -1.09
N ALA A 39 7.39 6.49 -0.10
CA ALA A 39 8.12 5.23 -0.29
C ALA A 39 7.41 4.29 -1.29
N PHE A 40 6.07 4.25 -1.28
CA PHE A 40 5.30 3.50 -2.26
C PHE A 40 5.46 4.07 -3.67
N GLU A 41 5.37 5.40 -3.83
CA GLU A 41 5.50 6.05 -5.13
C GLU A 41 6.89 5.80 -5.74
N GLU A 42 7.96 5.91 -4.95
CA GLU A 42 9.33 5.60 -5.39
C GLU A 42 9.47 4.13 -5.82
N ALA A 43 9.07 3.20 -4.95
CA ALA A 43 9.18 1.76 -5.21
C ALA A 43 8.32 1.33 -6.41
N PHE A 44 7.13 1.90 -6.57
CA PHE A 44 6.23 1.57 -7.66
C PHE A 44 6.70 2.16 -8.98
N ALA A 45 7.25 3.39 -8.99
CA ALA A 45 7.89 3.98 -10.16
C ALA A 45 9.05 3.09 -10.65
N GLU A 46 9.89 2.62 -9.74
CA GLU A 46 10.97 1.68 -10.04
C GLU A 46 10.43 0.36 -10.61
N TYR A 47 9.43 -0.24 -9.94
CA TYR A 47 8.83 -1.51 -10.34
C TYR A 47 8.28 -1.49 -11.77
N VAL A 48 7.63 -0.40 -12.17
CA VAL A 48 7.05 -0.27 -13.53
C VAL A 48 8.02 0.34 -14.55
N GLY A 49 9.21 0.76 -14.13
CA GLY A 49 10.20 1.42 -15.00
C GLY A 49 9.81 2.83 -15.43
N ALA A 50 8.97 3.52 -14.66
CA ALA A 50 8.58 4.91 -14.91
C ALA A 50 9.48 5.88 -14.14
N LYS A 51 9.58 7.12 -14.62
CA LYS A 51 10.34 8.17 -13.93
C LYS A 51 9.63 8.68 -12.67
N PHE A 52 8.30 8.64 -12.65
CA PHE A 52 7.48 9.19 -11.58
C PHE A 52 6.25 8.31 -11.34
N CYS A 53 5.77 8.28 -10.10
CA CYS A 53 4.48 7.74 -9.69
C CYS A 53 3.78 8.80 -8.83
N VAL A 54 2.45 8.90 -8.93
CA VAL A 54 1.63 9.77 -8.08
C VAL A 54 0.43 8.96 -7.59
N GLY A 55 0.32 8.81 -6.27
CA GLY A 55 -0.79 8.17 -5.60
C GLY A 55 -2.03 9.05 -5.59
N VAL A 56 -3.16 8.49 -5.99
CA VAL A 56 -4.48 9.13 -5.95
C VAL A 56 -5.50 8.24 -5.26
N SER A 57 -6.71 8.75 -5.02
CA SER A 57 -7.71 8.07 -4.19
C SER A 57 -8.30 6.79 -4.81
N ASN A 58 -8.33 6.68 -6.14
CA ASN A 58 -8.79 5.49 -6.87
C ASN A 58 -8.45 5.59 -8.37
N GLY A 59 -8.68 4.51 -9.12
CA GLY A 59 -8.39 4.44 -10.56
C GLY A 59 -9.22 5.39 -11.43
N THR A 60 -10.44 5.75 -11.03
CA THR A 60 -11.25 6.73 -11.77
C THR A 60 -10.70 8.15 -11.62
N ALA A 61 -10.15 8.49 -10.46
CA ALA A 61 -9.50 9.78 -10.22
C ALA A 61 -8.12 9.90 -10.89
N ALA A 62 -7.57 8.80 -11.38
CA ALA A 62 -6.25 8.75 -12.00
C ALA A 62 -6.25 9.11 -13.50
N VAL A 63 -7.43 9.13 -14.14
CA VAL A 63 -7.61 9.34 -15.59
C VAL A 63 -8.31 10.65 -15.93
#